data_AF-A0A960TVR2-F1
#
_entry.id   AF-A0A960TVR2-F1
#
_cell.length_a   1.000
_cell.length_b   1.000
_cell.length_c   1.000
_cell.angle_alpha   90.00
_cell.angle_beta   90.00
_cell.angle_gamma   90.00
#
_symmetry.space_group_name_H-M   'P 1'
#
loop_
_entity.id
_entity.type
_entity.pdbx_description
1 polymer ?
#
loop_
_entity_poly.entity_id
_entity_poly.type
_entity_poly.pdbx_seq_one_letter_code
_entity_poly.pdbx_strand_id
1 'polypeptide(L)' 'DRSIDVQIASLRKKLGDRGDLIETVRGVGYRFAE' A
#
# COMPACT_ATOMS: atom_id res chain seq x y z
N ASP A 1 -7.79 -11.61 -1.01
CA ASP A 1 -7.92 -10.22 -1.46
C ASP A 1 -8.13 -9.18 -0.37
N ARG A 2 -9.30 -9.06 0.27
CA ARG A 2 -9.54 -7.98 1.25
C ARG A 2 -8.55 -7.89 2.43
N SER A 3 -7.90 -9.00 2.81
CA SER A 3 -6.89 -8.98 3.87
C SER A 3 -5.63 -8.19 3.47
N ILE A 4 -5.29 -8.17 2.18
CA ILE A 4 -4.13 -7.42 1.70
C ILE A 4 -4.41 -5.93 1.79
N ASP A 5 -5.60 -5.48 1.38
CA ASP A 5 -6.00 -4.07 1.47
C ASP A 5 -5.92 -3.53 2.91
N VAL A 6 -6.38 -4.32 3.90
CA VAL A 6 -6.30 -3.95 5.31
C VAL A 6 -4.86 -3.85 5.79
N GLN A 7 -4.00 -4.80 5.38
CA GLN A 7 -2.58 -4.77 5.71
C GLN A 7 -1.87 -3.57 5.07
N ILE A 8 -2.17 -3.26 3.81
CA ILE A 8 -1.61 -2.10 3.10
C ILE A 8 -2.09 -0.78 3.73
N ALA A 9 -3.37 -0.67 4.10
CA ALA A 9 -3.88 0.52 4.79
C ALA A 9 -3.19 0.73 6.15
N SER A 10 -3.00 -0.35 6.93
CA SER A 10 -2.25 -0.31 8.19
C SER A 10 -0.78 0.06 7.97
N LEU A 11 -0.15 -0.48 6.92
CA LEU A 11 1.24 -0.21 6.58
C LEU A 11 1.44 1.24 6.16
N ARG A 12 0.60 1.79 5.25
CA ARG A 12 0.62 3.20 4.86
C ARG A 12 0.49 4.12 6.08
N LYS A 13 -0.43 3.81 7.00
CA LYS A 13 -0.60 4.56 8.24
C LYS A 13 0.66 4.53 9.13
N LYS A 14 1.35 3.39 9.22
CA LYS A 14 2.59 3.25 9.98
C LYS A 14 3.78 3.97 9.34
N LEU A 15 3.79 4.11 8.02
CA LEU A 15 4.84 4.79 7.27
C LEU A 15 4.69 6.31 7.27
N GLY A 16 3.52 6.85 7.65
CA GLY A 16 3.27 8.29 7.67
C GLY A 16 3.42 8.89 6.29
N ASP A 17 4.20 9.97 6.17
CA ASP A 17 4.46 10.68 4.90
C ASP A 17 5.11 9.78 3.83
N ARG A 18 5.73 8.66 4.23
CA ARG A 18 6.32 7.68 3.29
C ARG A 18 5.31 6.63 2.82
N GLY A 19 4.06 6.69 3.27
CA GLY A 19 2.99 5.79 2.83
C GLY A 19 2.70 5.90 1.33
N ASP A 20 3.00 7.06 0.73
CA ASP A 20 2.82 7.33 -0.69
C ASP A 20 3.77 6.52 -1.59
N LEU A 21 4.86 5.97 -1.02
CA LEU A 21 5.75 5.03 -1.73
C LEU A 21 5.04 3.71 -2.07
N ILE A 22 3.95 3.38 -1.38
CA ILE A 22 3.14 2.19 -1.72
C ILE A 22 2.10 2.60 -2.76
N GLU A 23 2.34 2.27 -4.02
CA GLU A 23 1.44 2.57 -5.12
C GLU A 23 0.45 1.42 -5.38
N THR A 24 -0.76 1.77 -5.81
CA THR A 24 -1.77 0.80 -6.25
C THR A 24 -1.72 0.65 -7.77
N VAL A 25 -1.41 -0.56 -8.23
CA VAL A 25 -1.43 -0.93 -9.65
C VAL A 25 -2.77 -1.57 -9.98
N ARG A 26 -3.62 -0.85 -10.72
CA ARG A 26 -4.98 -1.31 -11.03
C ARG A 26 -4.98 -2.63 -11.79
N GLY A 27 -5.76 -3.59 -11.28
CA GLY A 27 -5.86 -4.94 -11.86
C GLY A 27 -4.70 -5.88 -11.52
N VAL A 28 -3.71 -5.42 -10.73
CA VAL A 28 -2.53 -6.23 -10.34
C VAL A 28 -2.37 -6.30 -8.82
N GLY A 29 -2.40 -5.15 -8.12
CA GLY A 29 -2.19 -5.10 -6.67
C GLY A 29 -1.41 -3.87 -6.22
N TYR A 30 -0.36 -4.08 -5.42
CA TYR A 30 0.43 -3.02 -4.81
C TYR A 30 1.90 -3.16 -5.15
N ARG A 31 2.60 -2.03 -5.35
CA ARG A 31 4.05 -1.98 -5.54
C ARG A 31 4.67 -0.96 -4.61
N PHE A 32 5.95 -1.12 -4.34
CA PHE A 32 6.75 -0.08 -3.72
C PHE A 32 7.47 0.71 -4.81
N ALA A 33 7.32 2.03 -4.78
CA ALA A 33 8.06 2.98 -5.60
C ALA A 33 9.25 3.49 -4.78
N GLU A 34 10.46 3.30 -5.31
CA GLU A 34 11.69 3.93 -4.83
C GLU A 34 11.99 5.17 -5.67
#